data_AF-A0A8E2F6A5-F1
#
_entry.id   AF-A0A8E2F6A5-F1
#
_cell.length_a   1.000
_cell.length_b   1.000
_cell.length_c   1.000
_cell.angle_alpha   90.00
_cell.angle_beta   90.00
_cell.angle_gamma   90.00
#
_symmetry.space_group_name_H-M   'P 1'
#
loop_
_entity.id
_entity.type
_entity.pdbx_description
1 polymer ?
#
loop_
_entity_poly.entity_id
_entity_poly.type
_entity_poly.pdbx_seq_one_letter_code
_entity_poly.pdbx_strand_id
1 'polypeptide(L)'
;MTAPSEDLEKLSLGDRKMVQTRAGAARQRGSGSNQRQASGNGNGRIIVQSTKSGIKYDITGLDEIARQRAEVGLGDDNQIGMNYCTEWDEYYAFHISDRITVRIGTGESQYRIPQCTCGANDKGIACKHIYWLEDQLVSEAPDSVRPEVVKLVSDGSQILSGLPSVVIENVGFEEIAENRQWVVHNDGQDTEEEMMEMLSVFEPSGNLPSEFKEDTPGKPVQHLSHSRIYKEFSNFLTQYAVDDVGMFHRLQDIITPDFRATVFFEKMANRASQAFKALDDYVTRGPTTNESCDIVTCAERLDELLEEIDEAYEERVSSGPLRSKEAANKAASALILILEGVVERNGDAYANTSWKRISQNEVEQDKNLYLRLIGAPLEARGPFVLDVLKNIPFEVIRNHLERLSGIADMLESYEAPQRYRNMLRFIMSQDSRKRPNPEVGGGSSKKPMK
;
A
#
# COMPACT_ATOMS: atom_id res chain seq x y z
N MET A 1 4.21 71.64 -22.33
CA MET A 1 5.10 70.48 -22.52
C MET A 1 4.51 69.36 -21.68
N THR A 2 3.47 68.71 -22.20
CA THR A 2 3.47 67.43 -22.96
C THR A 2 3.56 66.21 -22.04
N ALA A 3 2.46 65.46 -22.06
CA ALA A 3 2.29 64.12 -21.52
C ALA A 3 3.25 63.10 -22.18
N PRO A 4 3.29 61.88 -21.64
CA PRO A 4 2.51 60.79 -22.24
C PRO A 4 1.58 60.15 -21.19
N SER A 5 0.28 59.95 -21.45
CA SER A 5 -0.36 59.09 -22.46
C SER A 5 -0.11 57.61 -22.14
N GLU A 6 -1.10 56.96 -21.54
CA GLU A 6 -2.05 56.08 -22.24
C GLU A 6 -1.54 54.64 -22.23
N ASP A 7 -1.73 53.92 -21.12
CA ASP A 7 -1.71 52.43 -21.17
C ASP A 7 -2.44 51.73 -20.01
N LEU A 8 -3.27 52.44 -19.22
CA LEU A 8 -4.02 51.83 -18.10
C LEU A 8 -5.55 51.90 -18.23
N GLU A 9 -6.10 52.42 -19.33
CA GLU A 9 -7.55 52.53 -19.55
C GLU A 9 -8.14 51.53 -20.57
N LYS A 10 -7.40 50.49 -20.96
CA LYS A 10 -7.89 49.44 -21.90
C LYS A 10 -8.25 48.10 -21.27
N LEU A 11 -8.63 48.07 -19.99
CA LEU A 11 -9.27 46.89 -19.39
C LEU A 11 -10.66 47.23 -18.86
N SER A 12 -11.48 47.77 -19.77
CA SER A 12 -12.94 47.77 -19.63
C SER A 12 -13.43 46.32 -19.64
N LEU A 13 -14.11 45.92 -18.56
CA LEU A 13 -14.87 44.68 -18.44
C LEU A 13 -16.12 44.78 -19.33
N GLY A 14 -15.93 44.53 -20.62
CA GLY A 14 -16.98 44.29 -21.60
C GLY A 14 -16.71 42.98 -22.32
N ASP A 15 -17.70 42.09 -22.31
CA ASP A 15 -17.78 40.84 -23.09
C ASP A 15 -16.71 39.76 -22.87
N ARG A 16 -16.75 39.13 -21.69
CA ARG A 16 -16.21 37.77 -21.53
C ARG A 16 -17.32 36.75 -21.82
N LYS A 17 -17.29 36.22 -23.05
CA LYS A 17 -17.92 34.96 -23.45
C LYS A 17 -17.85 33.96 -22.29
N MET A 18 -19.00 33.53 -21.79
CA MET A 18 -19.10 32.39 -20.89
C MET A 18 -18.40 31.20 -21.52
N VAL A 19 -17.42 30.66 -20.80
CA VAL A 19 -16.81 29.36 -21.10
C VAL A 19 -17.89 28.33 -20.85
N GLN A 20 -18.51 27.85 -21.94
CA GLN A 20 -19.35 26.67 -21.91
C GLN A 20 -18.49 25.48 -21.51
N THR A 21 -18.77 24.92 -20.34
CA THR A 21 -18.22 23.65 -19.88
C THR A 21 -18.61 22.54 -20.87
N ARG A 22 -17.73 21.53 -21.01
CA ARG A 22 -17.80 20.41 -21.97
C ARG A 22 -19.09 19.57 -21.94
N ALA A 23 -20.03 19.83 -21.03
CA ALA A 23 -21.34 19.19 -20.97
C ALA A 23 -22.36 19.74 -22.01
N GLY A 24 -22.08 20.88 -22.66
CA GLY A 24 -23.02 21.51 -23.62
C GLY A 24 -22.82 21.15 -25.10
N ALA A 25 -21.69 20.56 -25.49
CA ALA A 25 -21.32 20.37 -26.89
C ALA A 25 -21.77 19.02 -27.51
N ALA A 26 -22.39 18.13 -26.72
CA ALA A 26 -22.84 16.81 -27.18
C ALA A 26 -24.24 16.81 -27.82
N ARG A 27 -24.92 17.96 -27.95
CA ARG A 27 -26.29 18.04 -28.51
C ARG A 27 -26.38 18.34 -30.02
N GLN A 28 -25.26 18.48 -30.72
CA GLN A 28 -25.26 18.70 -32.18
C GLN A 28 -24.08 18.00 -32.85
N ARG A 29 -24.11 16.67 -32.95
CA ARG A 29 -23.42 15.86 -33.97
C ARG A 29 -23.77 14.38 -33.75
N GLY A 30 -24.92 13.98 -34.28
CA GLY A 30 -25.41 12.60 -34.24
C GLY A 30 -26.27 12.29 -35.46
N SER A 31 -25.81 12.70 -36.65
CA SER A 31 -26.33 12.21 -37.92
C SER A 31 -25.20 11.46 -38.61
N GLY A 32 -24.95 10.25 -38.13
CA GLY A 32 -23.98 9.31 -38.69
C GLY A 32 -24.47 7.93 -38.37
N SER A 33 -25.25 7.35 -39.29
CA SER A 33 -25.79 6.00 -39.19
C SER A 33 -24.64 4.99 -39.23
N ASN A 34 -24.25 4.47 -38.07
CA ASN A 34 -23.56 3.19 -37.99
C ASN A 34 -24.58 2.15 -37.52
N GLN A 35 -25.19 1.49 -38.50
CA GLN A 35 -25.91 0.24 -38.29
C GLN A 35 -24.93 -0.78 -37.69
N ARG A 36 -25.00 -0.98 -36.38
CA ARG A 36 -24.48 -2.19 -35.73
C ARG A 36 -25.65 -3.16 -35.60
N GLN A 37 -25.40 -4.40 -36.02
CA GLN A 37 -26.42 -5.42 -36.26
C GLN A 37 -27.16 -5.77 -34.97
N ALA A 38 -28.38 -5.25 -34.83
CA ALA A 38 -29.42 -5.94 -34.09
C ALA A 38 -29.75 -7.20 -34.90
N SER A 39 -29.32 -8.37 -34.41
CA SER A 39 -29.75 -9.66 -34.95
C SER A 39 -31.22 -9.85 -34.59
N GLY A 40 -32.10 -9.26 -35.39
CA GLY A 40 -33.55 -9.46 -35.31
C GLY A 40 -33.88 -10.90 -35.66
N ASN A 41 -33.97 -11.76 -34.65
CA ASN A 41 -34.66 -13.04 -34.79
C ASN A 41 -36.15 -12.73 -34.99
N GLY A 42 -36.76 -13.28 -36.05
CA GLY A 42 -38.04 -12.90 -36.65
C GLY A 42 -39.33 -13.02 -35.81
N ASN A 43 -39.29 -12.74 -34.52
CA ASN A 43 -40.43 -12.69 -33.60
C ASN A 43 -40.40 -11.39 -32.74
N GLY A 44 -40.12 -10.23 -33.33
CA GLY A 44 -40.24 -8.91 -32.66
C GLY A 44 -39.46 -8.75 -31.34
N ARG A 45 -38.55 -9.69 -31.03
CA ARG A 45 -37.86 -9.81 -29.75
C ARG A 45 -36.48 -9.17 -29.87
N ILE A 46 -36.19 -8.21 -29.01
CA ILE A 46 -34.94 -7.47 -28.98
C ILE A 46 -34.09 -8.07 -27.85
N ILE A 47 -32.99 -8.72 -28.21
CA ILE A 47 -32.05 -9.34 -27.26
C ILE A 47 -30.70 -8.62 -27.34
N VAL A 48 -30.17 -8.27 -26.18
CA VAL A 48 -28.81 -7.73 -26.01
C VAL A 48 -27.98 -8.71 -25.21
N GLN A 49 -26.76 -8.97 -25.65
CA GLN A 49 -25.81 -9.78 -24.91
C GLN A 49 -24.84 -8.85 -24.17
N SER A 50 -24.69 -9.04 -22.86
CA SER A 50 -23.67 -8.34 -22.08
C SER A 50 -22.30 -8.69 -22.63
N THR A 51 -21.51 -7.69 -22.94
CA THR A 51 -20.14 -7.88 -23.42
C THR A 51 -19.19 -8.30 -22.29
N LYS A 52 -19.57 -8.05 -21.02
CA LYS A 52 -18.78 -8.40 -19.83
C LYS A 52 -19.03 -9.83 -19.37
N SER A 53 -20.30 -10.20 -19.16
CA SER A 53 -20.67 -11.51 -18.61
C SER A 53 -21.03 -12.54 -19.68
N GLY A 54 -21.32 -12.11 -20.91
CA GLY A 54 -21.85 -12.96 -21.97
C GLY A 54 -23.34 -13.31 -21.80
N ILE A 55 -24.03 -12.81 -20.78
CA ILE A 55 -25.44 -13.10 -20.50
C ILE A 55 -26.36 -12.41 -21.51
N LYS A 56 -27.44 -13.08 -21.91
CA LYS A 56 -28.44 -12.54 -22.84
C LYS A 56 -29.62 -11.93 -22.09
N TYR A 57 -29.98 -10.71 -22.44
CA TYR A 57 -31.07 -9.93 -21.86
C TYR A 57 -32.16 -9.66 -22.90
N ASP A 58 -33.42 -9.93 -22.53
CA ASP A 58 -34.59 -9.56 -23.32
C ASP A 58 -35.06 -8.16 -22.93
N ILE A 59 -34.85 -7.20 -23.84
CA ILE A 59 -35.16 -5.79 -23.64
C ILE A 59 -36.40 -5.35 -24.43
N THR A 60 -37.16 -6.30 -24.99
CA THR A 60 -38.33 -6.03 -25.84
C THR A 60 -39.40 -5.22 -25.09
N GLY A 61 -39.60 -5.52 -23.81
CA GLY A 61 -40.61 -4.88 -22.95
C GLY A 61 -40.19 -3.54 -22.36
N LEU A 62 -38.96 -3.08 -22.59
CA LEU A 62 -38.45 -1.82 -22.06
C LEU A 62 -38.96 -0.64 -22.88
N ASP A 63 -39.21 0.48 -22.20
CA ASP A 63 -39.40 1.76 -22.88
C ASP A 63 -38.13 2.20 -23.65
N GLU A 64 -38.25 3.16 -24.55
CA GLU A 64 -37.13 3.60 -25.41
C GLU A 64 -35.91 4.07 -24.61
N ILE A 65 -36.14 4.76 -23.49
CA ILE A 65 -35.08 5.34 -22.67
C ILE A 65 -34.37 4.26 -21.87
N ALA A 66 -35.13 3.36 -21.24
CA ALA A 66 -34.65 2.20 -20.51
C ALA A 66 -33.88 1.26 -21.44
N ARG A 67 -34.35 1.07 -22.68
CA ARG A 67 -33.68 0.26 -23.70
C ARG A 67 -32.32 0.83 -24.08
N GLN A 68 -32.24 2.12 -24.38
CA GLN A 68 -30.97 2.78 -24.68
C GLN A 68 -30.00 2.69 -23.50
N ARG A 69 -30.50 2.83 -22.27
CA ARG A 69 -29.67 2.70 -21.05
C ARG A 69 -29.20 1.28 -20.82
N ALA A 70 -30.01 0.26 -21.15
CA ALA A 70 -29.63 -1.14 -21.08
C ALA A 70 -28.52 -1.47 -22.09
N GLU A 71 -28.66 -1.00 -23.33
CA GLU A 71 -27.63 -1.17 -24.36
C GLU A 71 -26.29 -0.55 -23.96
N VAL A 72 -26.31 0.64 -23.34
CA VAL A 72 -25.09 1.27 -22.82
C VAL A 72 -24.55 0.50 -21.62
N GLY A 73 -25.38 0.19 -20.61
CA GLY A 73 -24.93 -0.47 -19.38
C GLY A 73 -24.35 -1.87 -19.60
N LEU A 74 -24.93 -2.64 -20.51
CA LEU A 74 -24.51 -4.00 -20.86
C LEU A 74 -23.41 -4.05 -21.94
N GLY A 75 -23.08 -2.91 -22.56
CA GLY A 75 -22.04 -2.79 -23.57
C GLY A 75 -20.64 -2.50 -22.99
N ASP A 76 -19.63 -2.52 -23.86
CA ASP A 76 -18.22 -2.31 -23.45
C ASP A 76 -17.82 -0.86 -23.18
N ASP A 77 -18.58 0.12 -23.68
CA ASP A 77 -18.25 1.56 -23.62
C ASP A 77 -18.95 2.30 -22.46
N ASN A 78 -19.26 1.57 -21.39
CA ASN A 78 -20.00 2.14 -20.26
C ASN A 78 -19.12 2.95 -19.29
N GLN A 79 -17.80 2.68 -19.30
CA GLN A 79 -16.78 3.23 -18.39
C GLN A 79 -17.16 3.07 -16.91
N ILE A 80 -17.84 1.97 -16.56
CA ILE A 80 -18.26 1.69 -15.20
C ILE A 80 -17.27 0.71 -14.56
N GLY A 81 -16.72 1.09 -13.41
CA GLY A 81 -15.92 0.22 -12.55
C GLY A 81 -16.42 0.27 -11.10
N MET A 82 -16.22 -0.85 -10.37
CA MET A 82 -16.44 -0.90 -8.93
C MET A 82 -15.28 -0.20 -8.22
N ASN A 83 -15.57 0.63 -7.20
CA ASN A 83 -14.55 1.11 -6.27
C ASN A 83 -14.53 0.24 -5.01
N TYR A 84 -15.67 0.15 -4.33
CA TYR A 84 -15.85 -0.65 -3.12
C TYR A 84 -17.34 -0.93 -2.89
N CYS A 85 -17.61 -1.84 -1.97
CA CYS A 85 -18.95 -2.21 -1.56
C CYS A 85 -19.05 -2.26 -0.03
N THR A 86 -20.24 -1.99 0.49
CA THR A 86 -20.55 -2.02 1.93
C THR A 86 -21.81 -2.83 2.15
N GLU A 87 -21.82 -3.60 3.24
CA GLU A 87 -23.01 -4.26 3.75
C GLU A 87 -23.61 -3.41 4.87
N TRP A 88 -24.93 -3.24 4.82
CA TRP A 88 -25.75 -2.67 5.88
C TRP A 88 -26.85 -3.66 6.23
N ASP A 89 -27.40 -3.56 7.44
CA ASP A 89 -28.44 -4.47 7.96
C ASP A 89 -29.62 -4.70 6.99
N GLU A 90 -30.00 -3.68 6.22
CA GLU A 90 -31.17 -3.72 5.32
C GLU A 90 -30.84 -3.61 3.82
N TYR A 91 -29.57 -3.36 3.46
CA TYR A 91 -29.18 -3.16 2.07
C TYR A 91 -27.67 -3.25 1.83
N TYR A 92 -27.32 -3.53 0.59
CA TYR A 92 -25.95 -3.48 0.08
C TYR A 92 -25.76 -2.20 -0.70
N ALA A 93 -24.63 -1.52 -0.48
CA ALA A 93 -24.26 -0.33 -1.25
C ALA A 93 -23.02 -0.60 -2.10
N PHE A 94 -23.15 -0.35 -3.39
CA PHE A 94 -22.09 -0.54 -4.38
C PHE A 94 -21.64 0.83 -4.88
N HIS A 95 -20.42 1.21 -4.52
CA HIS A 95 -19.83 2.48 -4.86
C HIS A 95 -18.99 2.31 -6.12
N ILE A 96 -19.52 2.83 -7.23
CA ILE A 96 -18.89 2.72 -8.55
C ILE A 96 -18.22 4.06 -8.93
N SER A 97 -17.53 4.08 -10.07
CA SER A 97 -16.87 5.28 -10.61
C SER A 97 -17.80 6.50 -10.65
N ASP A 98 -17.20 7.71 -10.62
CA ASP A 98 -17.90 9.01 -10.60
C ASP A 98 -18.74 9.31 -9.34
N ARG A 99 -18.38 8.70 -8.19
CA ARG A 99 -19.09 8.87 -6.90
C ARG A 99 -20.56 8.47 -6.97
N ILE A 100 -20.85 7.49 -7.80
CA ILE A 100 -22.19 6.95 -7.97
C ILE A 100 -22.33 5.76 -7.03
N THR A 101 -23.43 5.72 -6.29
CA THR A 101 -23.77 4.61 -5.41
C THR A 101 -25.03 3.97 -5.94
N VAL A 102 -25.01 2.65 -6.07
CA VAL A 102 -26.20 1.83 -6.33
C VAL A 102 -26.51 1.05 -5.06
N ARG A 103 -27.73 1.17 -4.55
CA ARG A 103 -28.20 0.46 -3.36
C ARG A 103 -29.20 -0.63 -3.74
N ILE A 104 -29.02 -1.82 -3.19
CA ILE A 104 -29.90 -2.98 -3.41
C ILE A 104 -30.26 -3.55 -2.04
N GLY A 105 -31.55 -3.63 -1.73
CA GLY A 105 -32.07 -4.17 -0.48
C GLY A 105 -32.58 -5.60 -0.63
N THR A 106 -32.63 -6.32 0.49
CA THR A 106 -33.27 -7.63 0.60
C THR A 106 -34.74 -7.46 1.00
N GLY A 107 -35.58 -8.43 0.61
CA GLY A 107 -36.97 -8.56 1.07
C GLY A 107 -37.81 -7.28 1.20
N GLU A 108 -38.03 -6.85 2.45
CA GLU A 108 -38.92 -5.76 2.87
C GLU A 108 -38.25 -4.37 2.90
N SER A 109 -36.97 -4.27 2.55
CA SER A 109 -36.23 -3.01 2.51
C SER A 109 -36.80 -2.01 1.49
N GLN A 110 -36.73 -0.72 1.80
CA GLN A 110 -37.05 0.36 0.85
C GLN A 110 -36.17 0.31 -0.41
N TYR A 111 -35.05 -0.42 -0.36
CA TYR A 111 -34.12 -0.63 -1.47
C TYR A 111 -34.40 -1.91 -2.26
N ARG A 112 -35.58 -2.56 -2.06
CA ARG A 112 -36.01 -3.69 -2.89
C ARG A 112 -35.96 -3.35 -4.38
N ILE A 113 -36.31 -2.12 -4.74
CA ILE A 113 -36.04 -1.57 -6.07
C ILE A 113 -34.66 -0.88 -6.02
N PRO A 114 -33.68 -1.31 -6.82
CA PRO A 114 -32.36 -0.69 -6.88
C PRO A 114 -32.43 0.82 -7.07
N GLN A 115 -31.73 1.55 -6.22
CA GLN A 115 -31.65 3.01 -6.28
C GLN A 115 -30.25 3.46 -6.66
N CYS A 116 -30.16 4.48 -7.52
CA CYS A 116 -28.87 4.99 -7.98
C CYS A 116 -28.76 6.51 -7.84
N THR A 117 -27.65 7.00 -7.29
CA THR A 117 -27.40 8.43 -7.07
C THR A 117 -27.04 9.24 -8.33
N CYS A 118 -26.94 8.60 -9.50
CA CYS A 118 -26.57 9.26 -10.76
C CYS A 118 -27.59 10.25 -11.32
N GLY A 119 -28.76 10.41 -10.68
CA GLY A 119 -29.84 11.29 -11.12
C GLY A 119 -30.66 10.79 -12.32
N ALA A 120 -30.16 9.78 -13.07
CA ALA A 120 -30.90 9.17 -14.17
C ALA A 120 -31.92 8.11 -13.71
N ASN A 121 -31.83 7.65 -12.45
CA ASN A 121 -32.80 6.75 -11.82
C ASN A 121 -34.02 7.50 -11.27
N ASP A 122 -34.49 8.50 -12.03
CA ASP A 122 -35.71 9.23 -11.70
C ASP A 122 -36.95 8.37 -11.97
N LYS A 123 -37.97 8.48 -11.11
CA LYS A 123 -39.25 7.73 -11.19
C LYS A 123 -39.13 6.21 -11.21
N GLY A 124 -38.01 5.66 -10.71
CA GLY A 124 -37.78 4.22 -10.64
C GLY A 124 -37.29 3.57 -11.94
N ILE A 125 -37.07 4.34 -13.01
CA ILE A 125 -36.52 3.79 -14.26
C ILE A 125 -35.03 3.45 -14.06
N ALA A 126 -34.59 2.26 -14.47
CA ALA A 126 -33.19 1.88 -14.35
C ALA A 126 -32.27 2.82 -15.13
N CYS A 127 -31.11 3.12 -14.54
CA CYS A 127 -30.00 3.78 -15.21
C CYS A 127 -28.98 2.73 -15.72
N LYS A 128 -28.01 3.16 -16.53
CA LYS A 128 -26.94 2.26 -17.02
C LYS A 128 -26.18 1.53 -15.91
N HIS A 129 -26.06 2.15 -14.73
CA HIS A 129 -25.34 1.59 -13.58
C HIS A 129 -26.07 0.42 -12.93
N ILE A 130 -27.40 0.47 -12.88
CA ILE A 130 -28.21 -0.63 -12.35
C ILE A 130 -28.08 -1.84 -13.27
N TYR A 131 -28.21 -1.66 -14.59
CA TYR A 131 -28.01 -2.76 -15.55
C TYR A 131 -26.61 -3.37 -15.47
N TRP A 132 -25.58 -2.53 -15.35
CA TRP A 132 -24.21 -3.01 -15.21
C TRP A 132 -24.03 -3.82 -13.92
N LEU A 133 -24.52 -3.31 -12.77
CA LEU A 133 -24.37 -3.99 -11.49
C LEU A 133 -25.15 -5.31 -11.44
N GLU A 134 -26.40 -5.30 -11.89
CA GLU A 134 -27.22 -6.52 -11.94
C GLU A 134 -26.59 -7.58 -12.85
N ASP A 135 -25.96 -7.19 -13.96
CA ASP A 135 -25.19 -8.11 -14.81
C ASP A 135 -24.02 -8.75 -14.07
N GLN A 136 -23.26 -7.97 -13.29
CA GLN A 136 -22.18 -8.50 -12.47
C GLN A 136 -22.71 -9.51 -11.44
N LEU A 137 -23.77 -9.16 -10.71
CA LEU A 137 -24.36 -10.02 -9.68
C LEU A 137 -24.95 -11.31 -10.27
N VAL A 138 -25.75 -11.23 -11.34
CA VAL A 138 -26.33 -12.43 -11.96
C VAL A 138 -25.25 -13.36 -12.52
N SER A 139 -24.12 -12.80 -12.95
CA SER A 139 -23.02 -13.60 -13.45
C SER A 139 -22.26 -14.40 -12.37
N GLU A 140 -22.55 -14.18 -11.08
CA GLU A 140 -22.15 -15.06 -9.97
C GLU A 140 -23.18 -16.18 -9.67
N ALA A 141 -24.39 -16.11 -10.23
CA ALA A 141 -25.40 -17.13 -10.00
C ALA A 141 -24.97 -18.49 -10.60
N PRO A 142 -25.17 -19.62 -9.91
CA PRO A 142 -24.91 -20.94 -10.48
C PRO A 142 -25.65 -21.16 -11.81
N ASP A 143 -25.02 -21.85 -12.77
CA ASP A 143 -25.60 -22.13 -14.09
C ASP A 143 -26.95 -22.87 -14.02
N SER A 144 -27.17 -23.64 -12.94
CA SER A 144 -28.43 -24.36 -12.69
C SER A 144 -29.62 -23.43 -12.40
N VAL A 145 -29.36 -22.20 -11.95
CA VAL A 145 -30.38 -21.20 -11.56
C VAL A 145 -30.44 -20.05 -12.58
N ARG A 146 -29.39 -19.88 -13.41
CA ARG A 146 -29.30 -18.80 -14.40
C ARG A 146 -30.19 -19.10 -15.63
N PRO A 147 -31.14 -18.22 -15.97
CA PRO A 147 -31.95 -18.41 -17.17
C PRO A 147 -31.13 -18.19 -18.44
N GLU A 148 -31.46 -18.92 -19.51
CA GLU A 148 -30.81 -18.76 -20.83
C GLU A 148 -30.97 -17.34 -21.40
N VAL A 149 -32.10 -16.69 -21.08
CA VAL A 149 -32.36 -15.28 -21.38
C VAL A 149 -32.98 -14.62 -20.16
N VAL A 150 -32.28 -13.63 -19.61
CA VAL A 150 -32.74 -12.80 -18.49
C VAL A 150 -33.82 -11.86 -18.96
N LYS A 151 -34.93 -11.79 -18.22
CA LYS A 151 -36.06 -10.89 -18.52
C LYS A 151 -36.13 -9.78 -17.48
N LEU A 152 -36.37 -8.56 -17.96
CA LEU A 152 -36.47 -7.35 -17.14
C LEU A 152 -37.93 -6.91 -17.00
N VAL A 153 -38.27 -6.23 -15.90
CA VAL A 153 -39.53 -5.48 -15.81
C VAL A 153 -39.52 -4.29 -16.78
N SER A 154 -40.68 -3.71 -17.11
CA SER A 154 -40.81 -2.71 -18.18
C SER A 154 -40.01 -1.42 -17.96
N ASP A 155 -39.71 -1.05 -16.72
CA ASP A 155 -38.86 0.09 -16.37
C ASP A 155 -37.38 -0.29 -16.20
N GLY A 156 -37.08 -1.59 -16.37
CA GLY A 156 -35.75 -2.19 -16.23
C GLY A 156 -35.18 -2.18 -14.82
N SER A 157 -35.96 -1.75 -13.83
CA SER A 157 -35.52 -1.55 -12.45
C SER A 157 -35.13 -2.84 -11.74
N GLN A 158 -35.66 -3.97 -12.19
CA GLN A 158 -35.43 -5.28 -11.62
C GLN A 158 -35.42 -6.37 -12.70
N ILE A 159 -34.71 -7.44 -12.38
CA ILE A 159 -34.86 -8.71 -13.08
C ILE A 159 -36.13 -9.41 -12.58
N LEU A 160 -36.98 -9.86 -13.50
CA LEU A 160 -38.29 -10.47 -13.19
C LEU A 160 -38.20 -11.70 -12.27
N SER A 161 -37.07 -12.41 -12.29
CA SER A 161 -36.81 -13.56 -11.42
C SER A 161 -36.27 -13.19 -10.03
N GLY A 162 -36.03 -11.90 -9.73
CA GLY A 162 -35.50 -11.45 -8.44
C GLY A 162 -34.07 -11.90 -8.16
N LEU A 163 -33.30 -12.23 -9.22
CA LEU A 163 -32.00 -12.88 -9.08
C LEU A 163 -30.96 -12.09 -8.26
N PRO A 164 -30.80 -10.75 -8.36
CA PRO A 164 -29.70 -10.07 -7.68
C PRO A 164 -29.69 -10.24 -6.15
N SER A 165 -30.83 -10.06 -5.48
CA SER A 165 -30.93 -10.25 -4.03
C SER A 165 -30.80 -11.73 -3.64
N VAL A 166 -31.40 -12.62 -4.43
CA VAL A 166 -31.32 -14.07 -4.23
C VAL A 166 -29.89 -14.60 -4.41
N VAL A 167 -29.10 -14.00 -5.30
CA VAL A 167 -27.69 -14.36 -5.49
C VAL A 167 -26.86 -13.93 -4.29
N ILE A 168 -27.04 -12.69 -3.81
CA ILE A 168 -26.34 -12.21 -2.61
C ILE A 168 -26.71 -13.06 -1.39
N GLU A 169 -27.98 -13.41 -1.21
CA GLU A 169 -28.44 -14.26 -0.09
C GLU A 169 -27.92 -15.70 -0.16
N ASN A 170 -27.76 -16.28 -1.37
CA ASN A 170 -27.35 -17.68 -1.53
C ASN A 170 -25.84 -17.89 -1.62
N VAL A 171 -25.13 -16.97 -2.28
CA VAL A 171 -23.66 -17.04 -2.46
C VAL A 171 -22.96 -16.34 -1.30
N GLY A 172 -23.56 -15.31 -0.71
CA GLY A 172 -22.93 -14.48 0.30
C GLY A 172 -22.26 -13.25 -0.31
N PHE A 173 -22.41 -12.11 0.36
CA PHE A 173 -21.90 -10.83 -0.11
C PHE A 173 -20.37 -10.81 -0.20
N GLU A 174 -19.69 -11.32 0.84
CA GLU A 174 -18.24 -11.42 0.90
C GLU A 174 -17.67 -12.35 -0.17
N GLU A 175 -18.32 -13.49 -0.42
CA GLU A 175 -17.90 -14.45 -1.45
C GLU A 175 -18.02 -13.84 -2.85
N ILE A 176 -19.11 -13.12 -3.13
CA ILE A 176 -19.29 -12.38 -4.38
C ILE A 176 -18.19 -11.32 -4.54
N ALA A 177 -17.92 -10.55 -3.48
CA ALA A 177 -16.91 -9.52 -3.51
C ALA A 177 -15.51 -10.13 -3.75
N GLU A 178 -15.18 -11.25 -3.11
CA GLU A 178 -13.92 -11.97 -3.32
C GLU A 178 -13.78 -12.48 -4.77
N ASN A 179 -14.81 -13.17 -5.30
CA ASN A 179 -14.82 -13.69 -6.68
C ASN A 179 -14.65 -12.57 -7.71
N ARG A 180 -15.24 -11.41 -7.44
CA ARG A 180 -15.19 -10.22 -8.31
C ARG A 180 -13.99 -9.32 -8.06
N GLN A 181 -13.18 -9.63 -7.05
CA GLN A 181 -12.09 -8.77 -6.59
C GLN A 181 -12.58 -7.35 -6.22
N TRP A 182 -13.77 -7.26 -5.62
CA TRP A 182 -14.31 -6.03 -5.07
C TRP A 182 -13.84 -5.82 -3.64
N VAL A 183 -13.54 -4.57 -3.30
CA VAL A 183 -13.14 -4.21 -1.95
C VAL A 183 -14.38 -4.09 -1.08
N VAL A 184 -14.45 -4.88 -0.01
CA VAL A 184 -15.46 -4.73 1.04
C VAL A 184 -14.93 -3.74 2.07
N HIS A 185 -15.63 -2.61 2.22
CA HIS A 185 -15.27 -1.61 3.22
C HIS A 185 -16.06 -1.84 4.50
N ASN A 186 -15.35 -1.88 5.63
CA ASN A 186 -15.92 -2.01 6.96
C ASN A 186 -15.70 -0.70 7.72
N ASP A 187 -16.75 -0.15 8.33
CA ASP A 187 -16.73 1.12 9.09
C ASP A 187 -15.80 1.12 10.32
N GLY A 188 -15.11 0.01 10.61
CA GLY A 188 -14.14 -0.13 11.70
C GLY A 188 -12.68 0.17 11.35
N GLN A 189 -12.34 0.46 10.09
CA GLN A 189 -10.96 0.76 9.70
C GLN A 189 -10.62 2.23 9.98
N ASP A 190 -9.60 2.47 10.82
CA ASP A 190 -9.08 3.82 11.05
C ASP A 190 -8.36 4.32 9.79
N THR A 191 -9.15 4.95 8.91
CA THR A 191 -8.70 5.49 7.63
C THR A 191 -7.68 6.60 7.86
N GLU A 192 -7.75 7.33 8.98
CA GLU A 192 -6.82 8.41 9.28
C GLU A 192 -5.43 7.87 9.63
N GLU A 193 -5.36 6.85 10.50
CA GLU A 193 -4.11 6.20 10.87
C GLU A 193 -3.43 5.52 9.67
N GLU A 194 -4.20 4.76 8.88
CA GLU A 194 -3.68 4.09 7.70
C GLU A 194 -3.19 5.09 6.63
N MET A 195 -3.90 6.21 6.45
CA MET A 195 -3.46 7.29 5.56
C MET A 195 -2.17 7.95 6.04
N MET A 196 -2.02 8.19 7.35
CA MET A 196 -0.78 8.73 7.91
C MET A 196 0.39 7.79 7.63
N GLU A 197 0.18 6.48 7.79
CA GLU A 197 1.21 5.50 7.52
C GLU A 197 1.56 5.42 6.02
N MET A 198 0.55 5.36 5.15
CA MET A 198 0.74 5.34 3.70
C MET A 198 1.49 6.56 3.20
N LEU A 199 1.06 7.76 3.59
CA LEU A 199 1.64 9.00 3.09
C LEU A 199 3.07 9.20 3.59
N SER A 200 3.41 8.64 4.77
CA SER A 200 4.74 8.77 5.36
C SER A 200 5.88 8.43 4.39
N VAL A 201 5.66 7.56 3.39
CA VAL A 201 6.65 7.22 2.36
C VAL A 201 7.17 8.44 1.59
N PHE A 202 6.40 9.54 1.54
CA PHE A 202 6.75 10.78 0.86
C PHE A 202 7.30 11.86 1.80
N GLU A 203 7.46 11.58 3.09
CA GLU A 203 7.96 12.57 4.05
C GLU A 203 9.44 12.89 3.77
N PRO A 204 9.78 14.17 3.54
CA PRO A 204 11.10 14.57 3.03
C PRO A 204 12.23 14.55 4.07
N SER A 205 11.91 14.53 5.36
CA SER A 205 12.86 14.58 6.48
C SER A 205 13.28 13.18 6.96
N GLY A 206 12.64 12.12 6.48
CA GLY A 206 12.85 10.75 6.95
C GLY A 206 12.12 10.42 8.26
N ASN A 207 11.14 11.24 8.67
CA ASN A 207 10.35 11.04 9.88
C ASN A 207 9.39 9.85 9.71
N LEU A 208 9.10 9.17 10.82
CA LEU A 208 8.15 8.07 10.90
C LEU A 208 6.73 8.55 11.21
N PRO A 209 5.69 7.76 10.87
CA PRO A 209 4.29 8.00 11.24
C PRO A 209 4.08 8.43 12.71
N SER A 210 4.76 7.76 13.63
CA SER A 210 4.70 8.01 15.07
C SER A 210 5.23 9.40 15.48
N GLU A 211 6.14 9.97 14.69
CA GLU A 211 6.83 11.23 14.97
C GLU A 211 6.09 12.47 14.44
N PHE A 212 5.02 12.28 13.65
CA PHE A 212 4.16 13.39 13.22
C PHE A 212 3.25 13.92 14.34
N LYS A 213 3.11 13.17 15.43
CA LYS A 213 2.34 13.55 16.62
C LYS A 213 3.11 14.65 17.37
N GLU A 214 2.95 15.88 16.89
CA GLU A 214 3.37 17.10 17.58
C GLU A 214 2.66 17.18 18.93
N ASP A 215 3.30 16.73 20.01
CA ASP A 215 3.08 17.21 21.39
C ASP A 215 4.14 16.64 22.34
N THR A 216 5.43 16.88 22.05
CA THR A 216 6.45 16.81 23.10
C THR A 216 6.87 18.22 23.49
N PRO A 217 6.38 18.77 24.62
CA PRO A 217 6.79 20.09 25.08
C PRO A 217 8.29 20.12 25.35
N GLY A 218 9.03 20.98 24.64
CA GLY A 218 10.45 21.26 24.90
C GLY A 218 11.44 20.95 23.76
N LYS A 219 11.03 20.33 22.65
CA LYS A 219 11.91 20.21 21.47
C LYS A 219 11.88 21.52 20.66
N PRO A 220 13.03 22.15 20.36
CA PRO A 220 13.05 23.35 19.53
C PRO A 220 12.49 23.00 18.14
N VAL A 221 11.43 23.72 17.76
CA VAL A 221 10.72 23.64 16.47
C VAL A 221 11.68 24.07 15.34
N GLN A 222 12.61 23.19 14.97
CA GLN A 222 13.30 23.23 13.68
C GLN A 222 12.55 22.35 12.70
N HIS A 223 11.23 22.53 12.58
CA HIS A 223 10.53 21.97 11.43
C HIS A 223 11.03 22.76 10.21
N LEU A 224 11.94 22.14 9.46
CA LEU A 224 12.25 22.54 8.10
C LEU A 224 10.92 22.89 7.41
N SER A 225 10.84 24.03 6.74
CA SER A 225 9.60 24.52 6.10
C SER A 225 8.89 23.46 5.26
N HIS A 226 9.64 22.49 4.74
CA HIS A 226 9.16 21.34 3.97
C HIS A 226 8.32 20.35 4.79
N SER A 227 8.65 20.11 6.07
CA SER A 227 7.88 19.22 6.96
C SER A 227 6.49 19.78 7.25
N ARG A 228 6.39 21.11 7.40
CA ARG A 228 5.10 21.79 7.57
C ARG A 228 4.23 21.71 6.31
N ILE A 229 4.80 22.00 5.13
CA ILE A 229 4.07 21.91 3.86
C ILE A 229 3.58 20.48 3.62
N TYR A 230 4.44 19.50 3.88
CA TYR A 230 4.08 18.09 3.80
C TYR A 230 2.93 17.74 4.74
N LYS A 231 2.94 18.23 5.99
CA LYS A 231 1.85 18.00 6.95
C LYS A 231 0.52 18.59 6.48
N GLU A 232 0.52 19.82 5.97
CA GLU A 232 -0.67 20.46 5.40
C GLU A 232 -1.20 19.68 4.18
N PHE A 233 -0.31 19.21 3.30
CA PHE A 233 -0.65 18.37 2.15
C PHE A 233 -1.19 16.99 2.57
N SER A 234 -0.55 16.35 3.54
CA SER A 234 -0.94 15.04 4.06
C SER A 234 -2.32 15.12 4.69
N ASN A 235 -2.58 16.11 5.54
CA ASN A 235 -3.88 16.32 6.16
C ASN A 235 -4.99 16.57 5.13
N PHE A 236 -4.70 17.33 4.07
CA PHE A 236 -5.65 17.56 2.98
C PHE A 236 -6.01 16.26 2.25
N LEU A 237 -5.02 15.42 1.93
CA LEU A 237 -5.27 14.12 1.30
C LEU A 237 -6.02 13.17 2.23
N THR A 238 -5.65 13.12 3.51
CA THR A 238 -6.32 12.29 4.52
C THR A 238 -7.78 12.67 4.66
N GLN A 239 -8.09 13.97 4.78
CA GLN A 239 -9.48 14.44 4.83
C GLN A 239 -10.27 14.00 3.60
N TYR A 240 -9.67 14.11 2.40
CA TYR A 240 -10.35 13.71 1.17
C TYR A 240 -10.53 12.18 1.06
N ALA A 241 -9.61 11.39 1.62
CA ALA A 241 -9.71 9.94 1.67
C ALA A 241 -10.78 9.47 2.67
N VAL A 242 -10.94 10.17 3.79
CA VAL A 242 -12.03 9.94 4.75
C VAL A 242 -13.39 10.26 4.12
N ASP A 243 -13.48 11.37 3.38
CA ASP A 243 -14.73 11.77 2.70
C ASP A 243 -15.05 10.90 1.46
N ASP A 244 -14.03 10.35 0.79
CA ASP A 244 -14.13 9.53 -0.42
C ASP A 244 -13.32 8.24 -0.25
N VAL A 245 -13.94 7.22 0.34
CA VAL A 245 -13.37 5.87 0.52
C VAL A 245 -12.88 5.26 -0.79
N GLY A 246 -13.48 5.63 -1.92
CA GLY A 246 -13.00 5.21 -3.24
C GLY A 246 -11.62 5.79 -3.57
N MET A 247 -11.32 7.02 -3.13
CA MET A 247 -9.97 7.58 -3.20
C MET A 247 -9.01 6.86 -2.26
N PHE A 248 -9.43 6.54 -1.04
CA PHE A 248 -8.61 5.80 -0.09
C PHE A 248 -8.12 4.47 -0.69
N HIS A 249 -9.01 3.64 -1.23
CA HIS A 249 -8.63 2.37 -1.85
C HIS A 249 -7.75 2.55 -3.08
N ARG A 250 -8.03 3.55 -3.94
CA ARG A 250 -7.13 3.87 -5.06
C ARG A 250 -5.72 4.26 -4.60
N LEU A 251 -5.61 4.95 -3.47
CA LEU A 251 -4.31 5.27 -2.89
C LEU A 251 -3.63 4.02 -2.33
N GLN A 252 -4.36 3.08 -1.72
CA GLN A 252 -3.81 1.80 -1.25
C GLN A 252 -3.26 0.95 -2.40
N ASP A 253 -3.95 0.94 -3.54
CA ASP A 253 -3.50 0.24 -4.75
C ASP A 253 -2.21 0.84 -5.33
N ILE A 254 -2.03 2.16 -5.20
CA ILE A 254 -0.83 2.87 -5.65
C ILE A 254 0.31 2.71 -4.64
N ILE A 255 0.01 2.91 -3.36
CA ILE A 255 0.97 2.90 -2.24
C ILE A 255 0.86 1.54 -1.54
N THR A 256 1.38 0.52 -2.24
CA THR A 256 1.26 -0.86 -1.79
C THR A 256 1.96 -1.08 -0.43
N PRO A 257 1.50 -2.07 0.38
CA PRO A 257 2.18 -2.45 1.62
C PRO A 257 3.66 -2.80 1.44
N ASP A 258 4.00 -3.44 0.30
CA ASP A 258 5.36 -3.78 -0.06
C ASP A 258 6.25 -2.53 -0.24
N PHE A 259 5.74 -1.55 -1.00
CA PHE A 259 6.44 -0.28 -1.20
C PHE A 259 6.63 0.46 0.13
N ARG A 260 5.61 0.49 1.00
CA ARG A 260 5.68 1.08 2.35
C ARG A 260 6.77 0.44 3.19
N ALA A 261 6.81 -0.89 3.25
CA ALA A 261 7.82 -1.63 4.01
C ALA A 261 9.25 -1.36 3.47
N THR A 262 9.40 -1.34 2.14
CA THR A 262 10.68 -1.02 1.48
C THR A 262 11.19 0.36 1.88
N VAL A 263 10.35 1.40 1.77
CA VAL A 263 10.71 2.78 2.14
C VAL A 263 10.98 2.91 3.64
N PHE A 264 10.22 2.20 4.50
CA PHE A 264 10.47 2.17 5.94
C PHE A 264 11.91 1.71 6.25
N PHE A 265 12.36 0.59 5.71
CA PHE A 265 13.72 0.09 5.96
C PHE A 265 14.80 0.98 5.35
N GLU A 266 14.51 1.68 4.24
CA GLU A 266 15.41 2.73 3.72
C GLU A 266 15.55 3.91 4.69
N LYS A 267 14.44 4.35 5.30
CA LYS A 267 14.48 5.37 6.36
C LYS A 267 15.29 4.91 7.56
N MET A 268 15.16 3.65 7.98
CA MET A 268 15.96 3.08 9.07
C MET A 268 17.46 3.11 8.74
N ALA A 269 17.84 2.70 7.53
CA ALA A 269 19.23 2.79 7.08
C ALA A 269 19.78 4.24 7.06
N ASN A 270 18.94 5.19 6.64
CA ASN A 270 19.30 6.62 6.65
C ASN A 270 19.46 7.16 8.07
N ARG A 271 18.60 6.78 9.01
CA ARG A 271 18.69 7.15 10.44
C ARG A 271 19.95 6.60 11.07
N ALA A 272 20.29 5.33 10.82
CA ALA A 272 21.55 4.75 11.28
C ALA A 272 22.75 5.55 10.74
N SER A 273 22.74 5.89 9.44
CA SER A 273 23.78 6.72 8.82
C SER A 273 23.89 8.12 9.45
N GLN A 274 22.75 8.75 9.77
CA GLN A 274 22.70 10.03 10.47
C GLN A 274 23.22 9.92 11.90
N ALA A 275 22.92 8.83 12.62
CA ALA A 275 23.43 8.59 13.97
C ALA A 275 24.96 8.46 13.97
N PHE A 276 25.53 7.71 13.02
CA PHE A 276 26.98 7.62 12.84
C PHE A 276 27.60 8.98 12.49
N LYS A 277 27.00 9.73 11.56
CA LYS A 277 27.48 11.06 11.19
C LYS A 277 27.43 12.04 12.37
N ALA A 278 26.37 12.00 13.18
CA ALA A 278 26.23 12.84 14.36
C ALA A 278 27.31 12.51 15.40
N LEU A 279 27.64 11.22 15.57
CA LEU A 279 28.76 10.78 16.40
C LEU A 279 30.10 11.29 15.85
N ASP A 280 30.36 11.15 14.56
CA ASP A 280 31.60 11.60 13.94
C ASP A 280 31.77 13.13 14.06
N ASP A 281 30.69 13.89 13.89
CA ASP A 281 30.66 15.34 14.11
C ASP A 281 30.91 15.69 15.58
N TYR A 282 30.32 14.95 16.53
CA TYR A 282 30.56 15.13 17.96
C TYR A 282 32.02 14.84 18.34
N VAL A 283 32.59 13.74 17.84
CA VAL A 283 34.01 13.41 18.06
C VAL A 283 34.91 14.51 17.50
N THR A 284 34.61 15.02 16.31
CA THR A 284 35.45 16.03 15.65
C THR A 284 35.36 17.42 16.29
N ARG A 285 34.15 17.87 16.64
CA ARG A 285 33.88 19.27 17.02
C ARG A 285 33.56 19.47 18.50
N GLY A 286 33.18 18.40 19.18
CA GLY A 286 32.70 18.42 20.55
C GLY A 286 31.20 18.74 20.68
N PRO A 287 30.70 18.81 21.93
CA PRO A 287 29.30 19.09 22.20
C PRO A 287 28.89 20.45 21.63
N THR A 288 27.82 20.46 20.82
CA THR A 288 27.20 21.70 20.35
C THR A 288 26.00 22.05 21.24
N THR A 289 25.55 23.31 21.21
CA THR A 289 24.42 23.78 22.03
C THR A 289 23.08 23.10 21.70
N ASN A 290 22.97 22.45 20.54
CA ASN A 290 21.69 21.94 20.05
C ASN A 290 21.65 20.40 20.01
N GLU A 291 22.78 19.72 19.79
CA GLU A 291 22.84 18.26 19.79
C GLU A 291 24.22 17.76 20.27
N SER A 292 24.20 16.75 21.14
CA SER A 292 25.37 15.95 21.51
C SER A 292 25.05 14.49 21.26
N CYS A 293 25.74 13.87 20.30
CA CYS A 293 25.64 12.44 20.04
C CYS A 293 26.98 11.80 20.44
N ASP A 294 27.16 11.52 21.73
CA ASP A 294 28.31 10.78 22.20
C ASP A 294 28.14 9.27 21.96
N ILE A 295 29.16 8.47 22.29
CA ILE A 295 29.15 7.00 22.10
C ILE A 295 27.94 6.36 22.80
N VAL A 296 27.56 6.84 23.98
CA VAL A 296 26.43 6.30 24.75
C VAL A 296 25.12 6.57 24.01
N THR A 297 24.89 7.84 23.65
CA THR A 297 23.68 8.29 22.94
C THR A 297 23.58 7.63 21.56
N CYS A 298 24.71 7.49 20.86
CA CYS A 298 24.76 6.81 19.56
C CYS A 298 24.37 5.33 19.71
N ALA A 299 24.92 4.64 20.71
CA ALA A 299 24.59 3.25 20.98
C ALA A 299 23.12 3.04 21.36
N GLU A 300 22.53 3.94 22.15
CA GLU A 300 21.10 3.91 22.50
C GLU A 300 20.22 4.09 21.25
N ARG A 301 20.53 5.09 20.41
CA ARG A 301 19.81 5.29 19.13
C ARG A 301 19.91 4.09 18.20
N LEU A 302 21.06 3.41 18.15
CA LEU A 302 21.22 2.22 17.33
C LEU A 302 20.43 1.03 17.88
N ASP A 303 20.32 0.88 19.21
CA ASP A 303 19.45 -0.14 19.81
C ASP A 303 17.97 0.12 19.50
N GLU A 304 17.51 1.36 19.66
CA GLU A 304 16.13 1.76 19.31
C GLU A 304 15.81 1.45 17.84
N LEU A 305 16.72 1.79 16.92
CA LEU A 305 16.56 1.45 15.50
C LEU A 305 16.52 -0.05 15.23
N LEU A 306 17.25 -0.86 16.00
CA LEU A 306 17.20 -2.31 15.85
C LEU A 306 15.90 -2.91 16.33
N GLU A 307 15.36 -2.41 17.44
CA GLU A 307 14.04 -2.81 17.94
C GLU A 307 12.95 -2.46 16.91
N GLU A 308 12.97 -1.23 16.38
CA GLU A 308 12.06 -0.81 15.31
C GLU A 308 12.18 -1.67 14.03
N ILE A 309 13.40 -2.04 13.63
CA ILE A 309 13.61 -2.92 12.47
C ILE A 309 13.08 -4.34 12.75
N ASP A 310 13.33 -4.91 13.92
CA ASP A 310 12.90 -6.28 14.27
C ASP A 310 11.37 -6.38 14.33
N GLU A 311 10.72 -5.46 15.04
CA GLU A 311 9.25 -5.39 15.12
C GLU A 311 8.61 -5.23 13.74
N ALA A 312 9.09 -4.27 12.95
CA ALA A 312 8.57 -4.02 11.62
C ALA A 312 8.83 -5.19 10.66
N TYR A 313 9.95 -5.89 10.81
CA TYR A 313 10.25 -7.08 10.00
C TYR A 313 9.27 -8.21 10.29
N GLU A 314 8.98 -8.48 11.56
CA GLU A 314 8.04 -9.53 11.95
C GLU A 314 6.61 -9.22 11.50
N GLU A 315 6.16 -7.97 11.71
CA GLU A 315 4.82 -7.51 11.34
C GLU A 315 4.62 -7.48 9.81
N ARG A 316 5.57 -6.89 9.08
CA ARG A 316 5.35 -6.46 7.68
C ARG A 316 5.91 -7.42 6.64
N VAL A 317 6.87 -8.27 7.02
CA VAL A 317 7.62 -9.11 6.06
C VAL A 317 7.53 -10.60 6.39
N SER A 318 7.75 -10.97 7.64
CA SER A 318 7.75 -12.38 8.08
C SER A 318 6.34 -12.96 8.15
N SER A 319 5.43 -12.24 8.82
CA SER A 319 4.05 -12.66 9.07
C SER A 319 3.03 -12.11 8.05
N GLY A 320 3.48 -11.25 7.14
CA GLY A 320 2.63 -10.58 6.15
C GLY A 320 2.06 -11.53 5.07
N PRO A 321 0.91 -11.19 4.47
CA PRO A 321 0.25 -12.00 3.43
C PRO A 321 1.07 -12.10 2.13
N LEU A 322 1.98 -11.15 1.89
CA LEU A 322 2.92 -11.15 0.78
C LEU A 322 4.35 -11.03 1.33
N ARG A 323 5.12 -12.11 1.23
CA ARG A 323 6.54 -12.10 1.61
C ARG A 323 7.34 -11.28 0.62
N SER A 324 7.46 -9.99 0.87
CA SER A 324 8.28 -9.11 0.05
C SER A 324 9.75 -9.47 0.16
N LYS A 325 10.32 -9.90 -0.96
CA LYS A 325 11.77 -10.09 -1.07
C LYS A 325 12.50 -8.75 -1.05
N GLU A 326 11.92 -7.69 -1.61
CA GLU A 326 12.57 -6.39 -1.70
C GLU A 326 12.67 -5.73 -0.32
N ALA A 327 11.57 -5.67 0.42
CA ALA A 327 11.56 -5.17 1.80
C ALA A 327 12.51 -5.98 2.69
N ALA A 328 12.54 -7.31 2.54
CA ALA A 328 13.49 -8.15 3.28
C ALA A 328 14.95 -7.81 2.95
N ASN A 329 15.28 -7.55 1.68
CA ASN A 329 16.63 -7.10 1.29
C ASN A 329 16.96 -5.73 1.87
N LYS A 330 16.01 -4.80 1.96
CA LYS A 330 16.23 -3.48 2.59
C LYS A 330 16.43 -3.60 4.09
N ALA A 331 15.65 -4.44 4.78
CA ALA A 331 15.85 -4.73 6.20
C ALA A 331 17.25 -5.32 6.46
N ALA A 332 17.65 -6.33 5.68
CA ALA A 332 18.99 -6.91 5.77
C ALA A 332 20.08 -5.86 5.48
N SER A 333 19.88 -5.00 4.47
CA SER A 333 20.82 -3.92 4.15
C SER A 333 20.98 -2.92 5.28
N ALA A 334 19.89 -2.54 5.96
CA ALA A 334 19.90 -1.63 7.10
C ALA A 334 20.65 -2.23 8.30
N LEU A 335 20.34 -3.49 8.65
CA LEU A 335 21.02 -4.23 9.71
C LEU A 335 22.52 -4.36 9.45
N ILE A 336 22.91 -4.73 8.22
CA ILE A 336 24.32 -4.87 7.83
C ILE A 336 25.03 -3.52 7.86
N LEU A 337 24.37 -2.43 7.46
CA LEU A 337 24.91 -1.08 7.58
C LEU A 337 25.18 -0.71 9.04
N ILE A 338 24.26 -1.02 9.96
CA ILE A 338 24.47 -0.81 11.40
C ILE A 338 25.67 -1.62 11.89
N LEU A 339 25.74 -2.91 11.54
CA LEU A 339 26.83 -3.79 11.94
C LEU A 339 28.19 -3.30 11.42
N GLU A 340 28.27 -2.97 10.13
CA GLU A 340 29.48 -2.45 9.49
C GLU A 340 29.94 -1.15 10.16
N GLY A 341 29.03 -0.19 10.34
CA GLY A 341 29.35 1.11 10.95
C GLY A 341 29.83 1.01 12.40
N VAL A 342 29.37 0.01 13.16
CA VAL A 342 29.87 -0.27 14.52
C VAL A 342 31.26 -0.91 14.47
N VAL A 343 31.47 -1.89 13.58
CA VAL A 343 32.75 -2.62 13.46
C VAL A 343 33.87 -1.68 12.99
N GLU A 344 33.59 -0.78 12.04
CA GLU A 344 34.55 0.24 11.57
C GLU A 344 35.01 1.21 12.68
N ARG A 345 34.22 1.36 13.75
CA ARG A 345 34.48 2.28 14.87
C ARG A 345 35.09 1.56 16.09
N ASN A 346 35.89 0.52 15.86
CA ASN A 346 36.65 -0.15 16.91
C ASN A 346 37.93 0.63 17.29
N GLY A 347 37.76 1.64 18.13
CA GLY A 347 38.85 2.39 18.74
C GLY A 347 38.35 3.37 19.80
N ASP A 348 39.27 3.93 20.58
CA ASP A 348 38.94 5.07 21.44
C ASP A 348 38.63 6.28 20.54
N ALA A 349 37.33 6.60 20.45
CA ALA A 349 36.82 7.69 19.64
C ALA A 349 37.38 9.06 20.07
N TYR A 350 37.89 9.17 21.31
CA TYR A 350 38.30 10.42 21.92
C TYR A 350 39.82 10.59 22.05
N ALA A 351 40.60 9.58 21.63
CA ALA A 351 42.06 9.59 21.80
C ALA A 351 42.76 10.80 21.14
N ASN A 352 42.20 11.32 20.03
CA ASN A 352 42.80 12.40 19.23
C ASN A 352 41.92 13.66 19.14
N THR A 353 40.99 13.86 20.08
CA THR A 353 40.06 14.99 19.98
C THR A 353 40.71 16.31 20.40
N SER A 354 40.43 17.37 19.64
CA SER A 354 40.98 18.71 19.85
C SER A 354 40.28 19.50 20.96
N TRP A 355 39.10 19.06 21.38
CA TRP A 355 38.29 19.69 22.42
C TRP A 355 38.45 18.95 23.75
N LYS A 356 38.42 19.71 24.86
CA LYS A 356 38.75 19.18 26.18
C LYS A 356 37.56 18.44 26.80
N ARG A 357 37.55 17.11 26.67
CA ARG A 357 36.61 16.24 27.38
C ARG A 357 36.97 16.18 28.87
N ILE A 358 36.01 16.44 29.76
CA ILE A 358 36.26 16.73 31.19
C ILE A 358 36.39 15.43 32.03
N SER A 359 36.00 14.28 31.51
CA SER A 359 35.85 13.03 32.26
C SER A 359 37.10 12.14 32.21
N GLN A 360 37.95 12.25 33.23
CA GLN A 360 39.13 11.39 33.38
C GLN A 360 38.83 9.94 33.85
N ASN A 361 37.58 9.64 34.21
CA ASN A 361 37.15 8.36 34.80
C ASN A 361 36.12 7.57 33.96
N GLU A 362 36.04 7.81 32.65
CA GLU A 362 35.12 7.06 31.79
C GLU A 362 35.57 5.63 31.55
N VAL A 363 34.59 4.71 31.56
CA VAL A 363 34.76 3.30 31.23
C VAL A 363 35.12 3.17 29.75
N GLU A 364 35.96 2.19 29.40
CA GLU A 364 36.38 1.95 28.00
C GLU A 364 35.19 1.78 27.03
N GLN A 365 34.07 1.26 27.51
CA GLN A 365 32.82 1.12 26.74
C GLN A 365 32.13 2.45 26.42
N ASP A 366 32.43 3.52 27.15
CA ASP A 366 31.89 4.87 26.85
C ASP A 366 32.78 5.64 25.86
N LYS A 367 33.94 5.05 25.51
CA LYS A 367 34.91 5.61 24.57
C LYS A 367 34.97 4.88 23.24
N ASN A 368 34.50 3.64 23.19
CA ASN A 368 34.58 2.78 22.01
C ASN A 368 33.20 2.14 21.72
N LEU A 369 32.62 2.50 20.56
CA LEU A 369 31.30 2.06 20.14
C LEU A 369 31.23 0.54 19.94
N TYR A 370 32.27 -0.04 19.34
CA TYR A 370 32.39 -1.48 19.13
C TYR A 370 32.42 -2.24 20.46
N LEU A 371 33.22 -1.79 21.44
CA LEU A 371 33.29 -2.45 22.75
C LEU A 371 31.96 -2.36 23.50
N ARG A 372 31.21 -1.27 23.32
CA ARG A 372 29.89 -1.09 23.93
C ARG A 372 28.85 -2.06 23.37
N LEU A 373 28.80 -2.22 22.04
CA LEU A 373 27.70 -2.94 21.36
C LEU A 373 28.03 -4.40 21.03
N ILE A 374 29.30 -4.73 20.78
CA ILE A 374 29.73 -6.07 20.33
C ILE A 374 30.77 -6.68 21.28
N GLY A 375 31.72 -5.88 21.77
CA GLY A 375 32.85 -6.37 22.55
C GLY A 375 32.51 -6.79 23.99
N ALA A 376 31.34 -6.41 24.51
CA ALA A 376 30.88 -6.86 25.82
C ALA A 376 30.55 -8.37 25.80
N PRO A 377 30.73 -9.09 26.93
CA PRO A 377 30.27 -10.48 27.04
C PRO A 377 28.79 -10.60 26.70
N LEU A 378 28.43 -11.59 25.88
CA LEU A 378 27.06 -11.82 25.38
C LEU A 378 26.01 -12.10 26.47
N GLU A 379 26.46 -12.39 27.70
CA GLU A 379 25.60 -12.58 28.87
C GLU A 379 25.05 -11.24 29.40
N ALA A 380 25.73 -10.13 29.10
CA ALA A 380 25.35 -8.79 29.53
C ALA A 380 24.46 -8.06 28.52
N ARG A 381 24.67 -8.32 27.22
CA ARG A 381 23.93 -7.72 26.11
C ARG A 381 23.88 -8.79 25.02
N GLY A 382 22.69 -9.13 24.51
CA GLY A 382 22.51 -10.18 23.51
C GLY A 382 23.35 -9.95 22.24
N PRO A 383 23.25 -10.80 21.20
CA PRO A 383 24.13 -10.74 20.03
C PRO A 383 23.86 -9.54 19.08
N PHE A 384 23.26 -8.45 19.60
CA PHE A 384 23.02 -7.17 18.92
C PHE A 384 22.35 -7.42 17.56
N VAL A 385 22.85 -6.81 16.48
CA VAL A 385 22.35 -6.99 15.11
C VAL A 385 22.21 -8.47 14.70
N LEU A 386 23.06 -9.37 15.18
CA LEU A 386 22.98 -10.78 14.80
C LEU A 386 21.74 -11.48 15.37
N ASP A 387 21.11 -10.92 16.40
CA ASP A 387 19.87 -11.47 16.95
C ASP A 387 18.69 -11.27 16.01
N VAL A 388 18.69 -10.17 15.25
CA VAL A 388 17.69 -9.85 14.24
C VAL A 388 18.05 -10.50 12.90
N LEU A 389 19.32 -10.41 12.47
CA LEU A 389 19.77 -10.98 11.19
C LEU A 389 19.54 -12.49 11.07
N LYS A 390 19.51 -13.23 12.19
CA LYS A 390 19.26 -14.68 12.18
C LYS A 390 17.84 -15.04 11.71
N ASN A 391 16.89 -14.11 11.82
CA ASN A 391 15.49 -14.29 11.44
C ASN A 391 15.27 -14.04 9.94
N ILE A 392 16.23 -13.39 9.27
CA ILE A 392 16.15 -13.11 7.84
C ILE A 392 16.44 -14.38 7.02
N PRO A 393 15.60 -14.71 6.02
CA PRO A 393 15.81 -15.85 5.13
C PRO A 393 17.18 -15.84 4.46
N PHE A 394 17.81 -17.01 4.37
CA PHE A 394 19.15 -17.14 3.80
C PHE A 394 19.22 -16.64 2.35
N GLU A 395 18.15 -16.79 1.57
CA GLU A 395 18.08 -16.32 0.18
C GLU A 395 18.31 -14.81 0.05
N VAL A 396 17.91 -14.05 1.08
CA VAL A 396 18.13 -12.61 1.20
C VAL A 396 19.56 -12.34 1.67
N ILE A 397 20.00 -13.03 2.73
CA ILE A 397 21.38 -12.93 3.25
C ILE A 397 22.42 -13.21 2.16
N ARG A 398 22.12 -14.14 1.24
CA ARG A 398 22.98 -14.49 0.10
C ARG A 398 23.38 -13.26 -0.73
N ASN A 399 22.50 -12.27 -0.86
CA ASN A 399 22.75 -11.04 -1.63
C ASN A 399 23.75 -10.11 -0.95
N HIS A 400 24.07 -10.35 0.33
CA HIS A 400 24.94 -9.52 1.14
C HIS A 400 26.20 -10.24 1.64
N LEU A 401 26.48 -11.46 1.15
CA LEU A 401 27.60 -12.27 1.63
C LEU A 401 28.97 -11.61 1.48
N GLU A 402 29.18 -10.81 0.43
CA GLU A 402 30.44 -10.10 0.23
C GLU A 402 30.71 -9.09 1.36
N ARG A 403 29.72 -8.26 1.69
CA ARG A 403 29.80 -7.30 2.81
C ARG A 403 29.96 -8.02 4.15
N LEU A 404 29.17 -9.08 4.38
CA LEU A 404 29.26 -9.88 5.60
C LEU A 404 30.62 -10.58 5.75
N SER A 405 31.25 -11.00 4.65
CA SER A 405 32.60 -11.57 4.66
C SER A 405 33.63 -10.53 5.08
N GLY A 406 33.56 -9.31 4.54
CA GLY A 406 34.44 -8.21 4.97
C GLY A 406 34.28 -7.89 6.46
N ILE A 407 33.04 -7.88 6.96
CA ILE A 407 32.77 -7.73 8.40
C ILE A 407 33.37 -8.90 9.20
N ALA A 408 33.22 -10.13 8.74
CA ALA A 408 33.78 -11.31 9.42
C ALA A 408 35.30 -11.23 9.54
N ASP A 409 36.00 -10.79 8.49
CA ASP A 409 37.45 -10.60 8.49
C ASP A 409 37.87 -9.53 9.52
N MET A 410 37.13 -8.41 9.59
CA MET A 410 37.36 -7.37 10.61
C MET A 410 37.15 -7.90 12.02
N LEU A 411 36.05 -8.63 12.27
CA LEU A 411 35.76 -9.23 13.58
C LEU A 411 36.79 -10.26 14.01
N GLU A 412 37.40 -10.99 13.07
CA GLU A 412 38.52 -11.89 13.34
C GLU A 412 39.77 -11.10 13.76
N SER A 413 40.08 -9.99 13.08
CA SER A 413 41.20 -9.11 13.44
C SER A 413 41.04 -8.45 14.80
N TYR A 414 39.80 -8.17 15.23
CA TYR A 414 39.47 -7.52 16.49
C TYR A 414 39.23 -8.48 17.66
N GLU A 415 39.47 -9.78 17.45
CA GLU A 415 39.27 -10.83 18.45
C GLU A 415 37.85 -10.80 19.08
N ALA A 416 36.82 -10.57 18.26
CA ALA A 416 35.44 -10.52 18.71
C ALA A 416 35.03 -11.79 19.51
N PRO A 417 34.08 -11.69 20.47
CA PRO A 417 33.66 -12.83 21.28
C PRO A 417 33.36 -14.06 20.43
N GLN A 418 33.92 -15.22 20.80
CA GLN A 418 33.89 -16.43 19.97
C GLN A 418 32.46 -16.83 19.56
N ARG A 419 31.50 -16.68 20.47
CA ARG A 419 30.09 -16.98 20.21
C ARG A 419 29.47 -16.00 19.21
N TYR A 420 29.88 -14.72 19.19
CA TYR A 420 29.44 -13.74 18.20
C TYR A 420 29.95 -14.12 16.80
N ARG A 421 31.24 -14.44 16.67
CA ARG A 421 31.83 -14.92 15.40
C ARG A 421 31.19 -16.21 14.89
N ASN A 422 30.92 -17.16 15.80
CA ASN A 422 30.24 -18.40 15.44
C ASN A 422 28.80 -18.17 14.95
N MET A 423 28.10 -17.20 15.54
CA MET A 423 26.74 -16.83 15.13
C MET A 423 26.74 -16.20 13.73
N LEU A 424 27.65 -15.26 13.46
CA LEU A 424 27.79 -14.66 12.13
C LEU A 424 28.11 -15.74 11.08
N ARG A 425 29.07 -16.63 11.36
CA ARG A 425 29.41 -17.75 10.48
C ARG A 425 28.22 -18.68 10.25
N PHE A 426 27.40 -18.91 11.27
CA PHE A 426 26.17 -19.70 11.14
C PHE A 426 25.18 -19.03 10.19
N ILE A 427 24.91 -17.73 10.35
CA ILE A 427 24.02 -16.94 9.47
C ILE A 427 24.51 -17.01 8.01
N MET A 428 25.81 -16.84 7.78
CA MET A 428 26.41 -16.89 6.44
C MET A 428 26.42 -18.29 5.80
N SER A 429 26.21 -19.37 6.56
CA SER A 429 26.36 -20.76 6.08
C SER A 429 25.08 -21.59 6.05
N GLN A 430 23.92 -20.99 6.33
CA GLN A 430 22.65 -21.73 6.48
C GLN A 430 22.22 -22.55 5.23
N ASP A 431 22.68 -22.22 4.02
CA ASP A 431 22.39 -23.01 2.80
C ASP A 431 23.07 -24.39 2.77
N SER A 432 24.23 -24.53 3.41
CA SER A 432 25.09 -25.71 3.23
C SER A 432 24.50 -27.00 3.82
N ARG A 433 23.45 -26.92 4.63
CA ARG A 433 22.81 -28.06 5.30
C ARG A 433 21.49 -28.53 4.67
N LYS A 434 20.98 -27.85 3.63
CA LYS A 434 19.71 -28.20 2.96
C LYS A 434 19.87 -28.87 1.60
N ARG A 435 21.05 -29.40 1.24
CA ARG A 435 21.12 -30.39 0.15
C ARG A 435 20.62 -31.74 0.68
N PRO A 436 19.48 -32.27 0.19
CA PRO A 436 19.13 -33.65 0.47
C PRO A 436 20.25 -34.55 -0.08
N ASN A 437 20.66 -35.48 0.77
CA ASN A 437 21.62 -36.54 0.50
C ASN A 437 21.34 -37.15 -0.90
N PRO A 438 22.32 -37.27 -1.82
CA PRO A 438 22.11 -38.09 -3.00
C PRO A 438 21.91 -39.52 -2.52
N GLU A 439 20.80 -40.14 -2.91
CA GLU A 439 20.47 -41.52 -2.58
C GLU A 439 21.66 -42.45 -2.88
N VAL A 440 22.26 -42.96 -1.81
CA VAL A 440 23.08 -44.15 -1.83
C VAL A 440 22.10 -45.33 -1.94
N GLY A 441 22.05 -46.01 -3.08
CA GLY A 441 21.27 -47.27 -3.13
C GLY A 441 20.98 -47.82 -4.52
N GLY A 442 21.99 -48.33 -5.23
CA GLY A 442 21.76 -49.00 -6.51
C GLY A 442 22.84 -50.00 -6.92
N GLY A 443 23.47 -50.68 -5.97
CA GLY A 443 24.48 -51.70 -6.26
C GLY A 443 24.27 -52.94 -5.40
N SER A 444 23.49 -53.90 -5.88
CA SER A 444 23.57 -55.27 -5.38
C SER A 444 23.27 -56.29 -6.47
N SER A 445 24.36 -56.68 -7.13
CA SER A 445 24.74 -58.03 -7.55
C SER A 445 23.71 -59.14 -7.29
N LYS A 446 23.19 -59.74 -8.37
CA LYS A 446 22.78 -61.16 -8.37
C LYS A 446 23.61 -61.93 -9.40
N LYS A 447 24.37 -62.89 -8.86
CA LYS A 447 25.17 -63.89 -9.57
C LYS A 447 24.30 -64.77 -10.50
N PRO A 448 24.91 -65.36 -11.55
CA PRO A 448 24.27 -66.40 -12.34
C PRO A 448 24.47 -67.77 -11.68
N MET A 449 23.52 -68.68 -11.81
CA MET A 449 23.78 -70.12 -11.73
C MET A 449 22.74 -70.92 -12.52
N LYS A 450 23.27 -71.65 -13.50
CA LYS A 450 22.85 -72.93 -14.10
C LYS A 450 21.42 -73.13 -14.57
#